data_AF-A0A8H8SY88-F1
#
_entry.id   AF-A0A8H8SY88-F1
#
_cell.length_a   1.000
_cell.length_b   1.000
_cell.length_c   1.000
_cell.angle_alpha   90.00
_cell.angle_beta   90.00
_cell.angle_gamma   90.00
#
_symmetry.space_group_name_H-M   'P 1'
#
loop_
_entity.id
_entity.type
_entity.pdbx_description
1 polymer ?
#
loop_
_entity_poly.entity_id
_entity_poly.type
_entity_poly.pdbx_seq_one_letter_code
_entity_poly.pdbx_strand_id
1 'polypeptide(L)'
;MKSTAKEWVECCPVCQANRRACPYHCPKTLGSPPFPFHTISYDFITGFPKSNGYNAILVVIDSFSKFGHFIPTLKKVTAKGLADLFVSHVWKLHGLPIRTILDRGTTFTGKFLRALYLRLGIRPLFSSAYHPESNAADHSDWATWLPLAEYAYNNAKHASTGKTPFELVYGRNPVMNPSNVPSNVPEADQLANTLANEWKELNPPSE
;
A
#
# COMPACT_ATOMS: atom_id res chain seq x y z
N MET A 1 -13.74 -30.66 24.28
CA MET A 1 -15.07 -30.11 24.67
C MET A 1 -15.31 -28.71 24.07
N LYS A 2 -15.26 -28.56 22.73
CA LYS A 2 -15.66 -27.30 22.04
C LYS A 2 -16.82 -27.49 21.04
N SER A 3 -17.31 -28.73 20.87
CA SER A 3 -18.40 -29.08 19.95
C SER A 3 -19.80 -28.79 20.51
N THR A 4 -19.97 -28.83 21.83
CA THR A 4 -21.28 -28.76 22.48
C THR A 4 -21.95 -27.39 22.43
N ALA A 5 -21.17 -26.30 22.46
CA ALA A 5 -21.73 -24.95 22.48
C ALA A 5 -22.39 -24.57 21.14
N LYS A 6 -21.84 -25.06 20.02
CA LYS A 6 -22.34 -24.76 18.68
C LYS A 6 -23.66 -25.48 18.41
N GLU A 7 -23.73 -26.77 18.77
CA GLU A 7 -24.94 -27.59 18.68
C GLU A 7 -26.09 -27.01 19.53
N TRP A 8 -25.77 -26.49 20.71
CA TRP A 8 -26.75 -25.85 21.59
C TRP A 8 -27.34 -24.56 21.02
N VAL A 9 -26.51 -23.74 20.38
CA VAL A 9 -26.95 -22.50 19.73
C VAL A 9 -27.82 -22.79 18.51
N GLU A 10 -27.54 -23.86 17.77
CA GLU A 10 -28.32 -24.29 16.60
C GLU A 10 -29.72 -24.79 16.98
N CYS A 11 -29.88 -25.45 18.14
CA CYS A 11 -31.17 -25.98 18.60
C CYS A 11 -31.98 -25.05 19.52
N CYS A 12 -31.42 -23.90 19.96
CA CYS A 12 -32.10 -23.01 20.89
C CYS A 12 -33.07 -22.04 20.18
N PRO A 13 -34.39 -22.07 20.47
CA PRO A 13 -35.39 -21.23 19.80
C PRO A 13 -35.16 -19.72 20.04
N VAL A 14 -34.69 -19.34 21.22
CA VAL A 14 -34.38 -17.94 21.57
C VAL A 14 -33.16 -17.44 20.77
N CYS A 15 -32.11 -18.26 20.65
CA CYS A 15 -30.92 -17.92 19.87
C CYS A 15 -31.23 -17.84 18.37
N GLN A 16 -32.08 -18.73 17.85
CA GLN A 16 -32.52 -18.68 16.45
C GLN A 16 -33.46 -17.50 16.18
N ALA A 17 -34.35 -17.15 17.12
CA ALA A 17 -35.22 -15.98 16.98
C ALA A 17 -34.46 -14.64 17.02
N ASN A 18 -33.38 -14.57 17.81
CA ASN A 18 -32.47 -13.40 17.85
C ASN A 18 -31.37 -13.45 16.79
N ARG A 19 -31.37 -14.46 15.92
CA ARG A 19 -30.42 -14.56 14.80
C ARG A 19 -30.78 -13.47 13.80
N ARG A 20 -30.07 -12.34 13.88
CA ARG A 20 -30.12 -11.32 12.83
C ARG A 20 -29.76 -12.01 11.52
N ALA A 21 -30.68 -12.02 10.55
CA ALA A 21 -30.32 -12.34 9.18
C ALA A 21 -29.12 -11.47 8.84
N CYS A 22 -28.00 -12.11 8.51
CA CYS A 22 -26.79 -11.43 8.06
C CYS A 22 -27.23 -10.54 6.88
N PRO A 23 -27.37 -9.20 7.02
CA PRO A 23 -27.71 -8.34 5.89
C PRO A 23 -26.47 -8.09 5.03
N TYR A 24 -25.40 -8.85 5.30
CA TYR A 24 -24.20 -8.97 4.52
C TYR A 24 -24.63 -9.55 3.18
N HIS A 25 -25.04 -8.65 2.29
CA HIS A 25 -24.44 -8.63 0.97
C HIS A 25 -22.97 -8.97 1.19
N CYS A 26 -22.59 -10.20 0.87
CA CYS A 26 -21.18 -10.56 0.75
C CYS A 26 -20.57 -9.37 -0.01
N PRO A 27 -19.62 -8.62 0.58
CA PRO A 27 -18.98 -7.52 -0.14
C PRO A 27 -18.59 -8.12 -1.47
N LYS A 28 -19.16 -7.62 -2.58
CA LYS A 28 -18.89 -8.20 -3.89
C LYS A 28 -17.38 -8.19 -4.02
N THR A 29 -16.76 -9.36 -3.90
CA THR A 29 -15.33 -9.48 -4.03
C THR A 29 -15.06 -9.02 -5.44
N LEU A 30 -14.40 -7.87 -5.57
CA LEU A 30 -13.90 -7.48 -6.87
C LEU A 30 -12.99 -8.64 -7.27
N GLY A 31 -13.37 -9.39 -8.31
CA GLY A 31 -12.61 -10.55 -8.74
C GLY A 31 -11.12 -10.19 -8.84
N SER A 32 -10.24 -11.14 -8.52
CA SER A 32 -8.81 -10.91 -8.60
C SER A 32 -8.47 -10.25 -9.94
N PRO A 33 -7.74 -9.11 -9.96
CA PRO A 33 -7.41 -8.47 -11.22
C PRO A 33 -6.64 -9.45 -12.12
N PRO A 34 -6.77 -9.35 -13.45
CA PRO A 34 -6.19 -10.33 -14.37
C PRO A 34 -4.66 -10.24 -14.51
N PHE A 35 -4.06 -9.08 -14.22
CA PHE A 35 -2.63 -8.83 -14.36
C PHE A 35 -2.17 -7.67 -13.45
N PRO A 36 -0.86 -7.53 -13.16
CA PRO A 36 -0.32 -6.43 -12.35
C PRO A 36 -0.73 -5.06 -12.87
N PHE A 37 -1.05 -4.15 -11.95
CA PHE A 37 -1.45 -2.75 -12.23
C PHE A 37 -2.73 -2.58 -13.05
N HIS A 38 -3.51 -3.65 -13.28
CA HIS A 38 -4.87 -3.52 -13.83
C HIS A 38 -5.77 -2.70 -12.90
N THR A 39 -5.73 -3.00 -11.60
CA THR A 39 -6.50 -2.32 -10.56
C THR A 39 -5.56 -1.86 -9.46
N ILE A 40 -5.47 -0.54 -9.25
CA ILE A 40 -4.72 0.02 -8.12
C ILE A 40 -5.68 0.59 -7.08
N SER A 41 -5.28 0.54 -5.81
CA SER A 41 -5.91 1.29 -4.73
C SER A 41 -4.92 2.30 -4.20
N TYR A 42 -5.38 3.48 -3.78
CA TYR A 42 -4.50 4.42 -3.12
C TYR A 42 -5.18 5.15 -1.98
N ASP A 43 -4.37 5.52 -0.98
CA ASP A 43 -4.81 6.23 0.21
C ASP A 43 -3.72 7.22 0.69
N PHE A 44 -4.13 8.19 1.50
CA PHE A 44 -3.24 9.13 2.17
C PHE A 44 -3.08 8.75 3.63
N ILE A 45 -1.86 8.41 4.03
CA ILE A 45 -1.51 8.32 5.44
C ILE A 45 -1.10 9.73 5.89
N THR A 46 -1.77 10.27 6.90
CA THR A 46 -1.54 11.62 7.42
C THR A 46 -1.29 11.58 8.92
N GLY A 47 -0.86 12.70 9.51
CA GLY A 47 -0.57 12.77 10.95
C GLY A 47 0.91 12.63 11.29
N PHE A 48 1.79 12.58 10.29
CA PHE A 48 3.23 12.60 10.50
C PHE A 48 3.75 14.00 10.88
N PRO A 49 4.82 14.10 11.68
CA PRO A 49 5.58 15.34 11.80
C PRO A 49 6.13 15.77 10.43
N LYS A 50 6.44 17.05 10.25
CA LYS A 50 7.02 17.53 9.00
C LYS A 50 8.42 16.92 8.80
N SER A 51 8.64 16.28 7.65
CA SER A 51 9.93 15.70 7.26
C SER A 51 10.24 16.08 5.81
N ASN A 52 11.40 16.68 5.55
CA ASN A 52 11.80 17.18 4.21
C ASN A 52 10.72 18.06 3.53
N GLY A 53 9.92 18.78 4.32
CA GLY A 53 8.81 19.60 3.84
C GLY A 53 7.48 18.86 3.61
N TYR A 54 7.44 17.53 3.78
CA TYR A 54 6.25 16.69 3.62
C TYR A 54 5.57 16.39 4.96
N ASN A 55 4.27 16.09 4.94
CA ASN A 55 3.50 15.73 6.15
C ASN A 55 2.43 14.64 5.93
N ALA A 56 2.47 13.98 4.78
CA ALA A 56 1.62 12.86 4.43
C ALA A 56 2.36 11.92 3.47
N ILE A 57 1.88 10.69 3.37
CA ILE A 57 2.37 9.69 2.42
C ILE A 57 1.18 9.28 1.54
N LEU A 58 1.34 9.38 0.22
CA LEU A 58 0.43 8.76 -0.74
C LEU A 58 0.90 7.32 -0.93
N VAL A 59 0.09 6.37 -0.48
CA VAL A 59 0.34 4.94 -0.63
C VAL A 59 -0.49 4.44 -1.80
N VAL A 60 0.15 3.87 -2.82
CA VAL A 60 -0.50 3.26 -3.98
C VAL A 60 -0.17 1.78 -4.00
N ILE A 61 -1.18 0.92 -3.92
CA ILE A 61 -1.03 -0.53 -3.91
C ILE A 61 -1.69 -1.14 -5.15
N ASP A 62 -0.97 -2.01 -5.87
CA ASP A 62 -1.54 -2.86 -6.89
C ASP A 62 -2.37 -4.00 -6.26
N SER A 63 -3.61 -4.17 -6.70
CA SER A 63 -4.52 -5.16 -6.14
C SER A 63 -4.12 -6.60 -6.48
N PHE A 64 -3.39 -6.83 -7.58
CA PHE A 64 -2.94 -8.16 -8.03
C PHE A 64 -1.67 -8.60 -7.30
N SER A 65 -0.58 -7.86 -7.49
CA SER A 65 0.76 -8.21 -6.99
C SER A 65 1.01 -7.76 -5.54
N LYS A 66 0.17 -6.85 -5.03
CA LYS A 66 0.41 -6.11 -3.77
C LYS A 66 1.64 -5.19 -3.83
N PHE A 67 2.09 -4.83 -5.03
CA PHE A 67 3.18 -3.88 -5.20
C PHE A 67 2.78 -2.50 -4.70
N GLY A 68 3.59 -1.95 -3.80
CA GLY A 68 3.38 -0.66 -3.17
C GLY A 68 4.31 0.42 -3.70
N HIS A 69 3.76 1.61 -3.92
CA HIS A 69 4.51 2.86 -4.07
C HIS A 69 4.20 3.76 -2.89
N PHE A 70 5.22 4.24 -2.19
CA PHE A 70 5.11 5.13 -1.03
C PHE A 70 5.70 6.49 -1.38
N ILE A 71 4.82 7.47 -1.62
CA ILE A 71 5.21 8.75 -2.20
C ILE A 71 5.05 9.84 -1.12
N PRO A 72 6.13 10.55 -0.73
CA PRO A 72 6.02 11.60 0.26
C PRO A 72 5.26 12.79 -0.33
N THR A 73 4.33 13.35 0.44
CA THR A 73 3.40 14.36 -0.06
C THR A 73 2.88 15.29 1.04
N LEU A 74 2.02 16.22 0.66
CA LEU A 74 1.33 17.12 1.56
C LEU A 74 -0.11 16.64 1.80
N LYS A 75 -0.61 16.77 3.03
CA LYS A 75 -1.99 16.44 3.43
C LYS A 75 -3.04 17.08 2.51
N LYS A 76 -2.75 18.28 1.98
CA LYS A 76 -3.60 19.01 1.04
C LYS A 76 -2.94 19.06 -0.34
N VAL A 77 -2.97 17.95 -1.07
CA VAL A 77 -2.57 17.91 -2.47
C VAL A 77 -3.72 18.36 -3.38
N THR A 78 -3.41 19.17 -4.39
CA THR A 78 -4.37 19.55 -5.43
C THR A 78 -4.62 18.39 -6.39
N ALA A 79 -5.76 18.35 -7.06
CA ALA A 79 -6.06 17.30 -8.05
C ALA A 79 -5.03 17.22 -9.19
N LYS A 80 -4.44 18.35 -9.57
CA LYS A 80 -3.33 18.40 -10.54
C LYS A 80 -2.05 17.82 -9.94
N GLY A 81 -1.68 18.25 -8.73
CA GLY A 81 -0.51 17.70 -8.04
C GLY A 81 -0.59 16.19 -7.84
N LEU A 82 -1.78 15.64 -7.56
CA LEU A 82 -1.99 14.20 -7.49
C LEU A 82 -1.70 13.52 -8.83
N ALA A 83 -2.17 14.09 -9.94
CA ALA A 83 -1.88 13.56 -11.27
C ALA A 83 -0.38 13.62 -11.58
N ASP A 84 0.30 14.70 -11.20
CA ASP A 84 1.76 14.83 -11.37
C ASP A 84 2.51 13.76 -10.55
N LEU A 85 2.07 13.46 -9.33
CA LEU A 85 2.63 12.37 -8.51
C LEU A 85 2.43 10.99 -9.19
N PHE A 86 1.24 10.72 -9.70
CA PHE A 86 0.97 9.47 -10.44
C PHE A 86 1.86 9.33 -11.67
N VAL A 87 1.97 10.37 -12.50
CA VAL A 87 2.85 10.36 -13.68
C VAL A 87 4.29 10.08 -13.27
N SER A 88 4.80 10.82 -12.27
CA SER A 88 6.20 10.81 -11.88
C SER A 88 6.64 9.56 -11.10
N HIS A 89 5.72 8.83 -10.46
CA HIS A 89 6.09 7.69 -9.61
C HIS A 89 5.49 6.37 -10.09
N VAL A 90 4.25 6.36 -10.60
CA VAL A 90 3.51 5.11 -10.88
C VAL A 90 3.37 4.86 -12.37
N TRP A 91 2.75 5.78 -13.11
CA TRP A 91 2.39 5.56 -14.52
C TRP A 91 3.60 5.48 -15.44
N LYS A 92 4.71 6.15 -15.12
CA LYS A 92 5.97 6.00 -15.87
C LYS A 92 6.53 4.57 -15.82
N LEU A 93 6.24 3.82 -14.75
CA LEU A 93 6.78 2.48 -14.50
C LEU A 93 5.84 1.38 -15.00
N HIS A 94 4.53 1.59 -14.85
CA HIS A 94 3.54 0.53 -15.01
C HIS A 94 2.44 0.85 -16.04
N GLY A 95 2.45 2.05 -16.59
CA GLY A 95 1.37 2.55 -17.44
C GLY A 95 0.13 2.97 -16.65
N LEU A 96 -0.96 3.20 -17.39
CA LEU A 96 -2.23 3.63 -16.80
C LEU A 96 -3.04 2.43 -16.29
N PRO A 97 -3.60 2.50 -15.07
CA PRO A 97 -4.47 1.45 -14.58
C PRO A 97 -5.82 1.48 -15.31
N ILE A 98 -6.46 0.32 -15.45
CA ILE A 98 -7.83 0.24 -15.96
C ILE A 98 -8.83 0.70 -14.90
N ARG A 99 -8.55 0.37 -13.62
CA ARG A 99 -9.41 0.70 -12.48
C ARG A 99 -8.61 1.28 -11.34
N THR A 100 -9.19 2.26 -10.65
CA THR A 100 -8.64 2.83 -9.42
C THR A 100 -9.66 2.69 -8.31
N ILE A 101 -9.29 2.14 -7.16
CA ILE A 101 -10.12 2.08 -5.96
C ILE A 101 -9.68 3.23 -5.05
N LEU A 102 -10.64 4.04 -4.64
CA LEU A 102 -10.44 5.17 -3.75
C LEU A 102 -11.32 5.02 -2.52
N ASP A 103 -10.78 5.38 -1.36
CA ASP A 103 -11.63 5.54 -0.20
C ASP A 103 -12.42 6.86 -0.24
N ARG A 104 -13.66 6.84 0.26
CA ARG A 104 -14.60 7.98 0.23
C ARG A 104 -14.10 9.22 0.98
N GLY A 105 -13.08 9.10 1.83
CA GLY A 105 -12.44 10.22 2.51
C GLY A 105 -11.29 10.86 1.74
N THR A 106 -10.73 10.17 0.75
CA THR A 106 -9.71 10.76 -0.15
C THR A 106 -10.41 11.71 -1.12
N THR A 107 -9.81 12.88 -1.35
CA THR A 107 -10.38 14.05 -2.02
C THR A 107 -10.64 13.84 -3.52
N PHE A 108 -11.44 12.85 -3.93
CA PHE A 108 -11.95 12.67 -5.29
C PHE A 108 -13.09 13.66 -5.60
N THR A 109 -12.95 14.90 -5.13
CA THR A 109 -13.99 15.93 -5.25
C THR A 109 -13.69 16.89 -6.40
N GLY A 110 -12.50 16.77 -7.03
CA GLY A 110 -12.05 17.67 -8.09
C GLY A 110 -12.66 17.34 -9.46
N LYS A 111 -13.39 18.30 -10.06
CA LYS A 111 -13.85 18.24 -11.47
C LYS A 111 -12.70 17.88 -12.44
N PHE A 112 -11.49 18.37 -12.15
CA PHE A 112 -10.28 18.07 -12.92
C PHE A 112 -9.95 16.57 -12.94
N LEU A 113 -9.87 15.91 -11.77
CA LEU A 113 -9.44 14.51 -11.70
C LEU A 113 -10.44 13.59 -12.39
N ARG A 114 -11.75 13.88 -12.25
CA ARG A 114 -12.80 13.16 -12.97
C ARG A 114 -12.68 13.32 -14.49
N ALA A 115 -12.43 14.54 -14.97
CA ALA A 115 -12.24 14.80 -16.41
C ALA A 115 -10.97 14.12 -16.94
N LEU A 116 -9.88 14.14 -16.16
CA LEU A 116 -8.62 13.48 -16.50
C LEU A 116 -8.81 11.96 -16.60
N TYR A 117 -9.42 11.34 -15.60
CA TYR A 117 -9.66 9.88 -15.60
C TYR A 117 -10.56 9.47 -16.77
N LEU A 118 -11.59 10.26 -17.08
CA LEU A 118 -12.42 10.03 -18.26
C LEU A 118 -11.59 10.09 -19.55
N ARG A 119 -10.71 11.09 -19.70
CA ARG A 119 -9.86 11.26 -20.88
C ARG A 119 -8.81 10.15 -21.02
N LEU A 120 -8.31 9.64 -19.90
CA LEU A 120 -7.32 8.56 -19.82
C LEU A 120 -7.94 7.15 -19.86
N GLY A 121 -9.27 7.03 -19.82
CA GLY A 121 -9.96 5.74 -19.79
C GLY A 121 -9.90 5.00 -18.44
N ILE A 122 -9.55 5.69 -17.36
CA ILE A 122 -9.43 5.14 -16.01
C ILE A 122 -10.81 5.11 -15.34
N ARG A 123 -11.18 3.97 -14.75
CA ARG A 123 -12.49 3.79 -14.08
C ARG A 123 -12.34 3.86 -12.54
N PRO A 124 -12.74 4.97 -11.88
CA PRO A 124 -12.72 5.05 -10.43
C PRO A 124 -13.85 4.23 -9.79
N LEU A 125 -13.53 3.53 -8.71
CA LEU A 125 -14.44 2.84 -7.80
C LEU A 125 -14.26 3.44 -6.40
N PHE A 126 -15.36 3.66 -5.69
CA PHE A 126 -15.33 4.17 -4.32
C PHE A 126 -15.66 3.07 -3.32
N SER A 127 -14.74 2.81 -2.38
CA SER A 127 -15.01 1.94 -1.23
C SER A 127 -15.74 2.71 -0.12
N SER A 128 -16.31 1.99 0.85
CA SER A 128 -16.82 2.59 2.08
C SER A 128 -15.66 3.06 2.97
N ALA A 129 -15.81 4.27 3.52
CA ALA A 129 -14.84 4.94 4.40
C ALA A 129 -14.30 4.00 5.49
N TYR A 130 -13.00 3.74 5.48
CA TYR A 130 -12.27 3.21 6.62
C TYR A 130 -10.85 3.76 6.61
N HIS A 131 -10.67 4.91 7.27
CA HIS A 131 -9.35 5.46 7.58
C HIS A 131 -8.97 5.08 9.02
N PRO A 132 -8.15 4.05 9.24
CA PRO A 132 -7.49 3.89 10.52
C PRO A 132 -6.46 5.03 10.64
N GLU A 133 -6.76 6.02 11.49
CA GLU A 133 -5.75 7.00 11.90
C GLU A 133 -4.59 6.23 12.54
N SER A 134 -3.47 6.19 11.82
CA SER A 134 -2.25 5.56 12.29
C SER A 134 -1.45 6.63 13.01
N ASN A 135 -1.27 6.48 14.33
CA ASN A 135 -0.39 7.33 15.12
C ASN A 135 1.04 7.08 14.62
N ALA A 136 1.54 7.93 13.73
CA ALA A 136 2.89 7.86 13.25
C ALA A 136 3.86 8.18 14.40
N ALA A 137 4.78 7.27 14.69
CA ALA A 137 5.84 7.47 15.67
C ALA A 137 6.70 8.70 15.30
N ASP A 138 7.31 9.29 16.33
CA ASP A 138 7.97 10.61 16.42
C ASP A 138 9.28 10.72 15.60
N HIS A 139 9.34 10.11 14.42
CA HIS A 139 10.52 10.15 13.55
C HIS A 139 10.45 11.37 12.64
N SER A 140 11.25 12.39 12.94
CA SER A 140 11.38 13.62 12.13
C SER A 140 11.87 13.37 10.70
N ASP A 141 12.50 12.23 10.44
CA ASP A 141 13.22 11.95 9.19
C ASP A 141 12.52 10.89 8.32
N TRP A 142 11.26 10.55 8.62
CA TRP A 142 10.51 9.49 7.94
C TRP A 142 10.53 9.59 6.40
N ALA A 143 10.57 10.81 5.85
CA ALA A 143 10.58 11.01 4.41
C ALA A 143 11.88 10.51 3.75
N THR A 144 12.99 10.55 4.47
CA THR A 144 14.30 10.04 4.04
C THR A 144 14.30 8.51 3.95
N TRP A 145 13.57 7.87 4.85
CA TRP A 145 13.50 6.40 4.99
C TRP A 145 12.49 5.73 4.07
N LEU A 146 11.59 6.52 3.48
CA LEU A 146 10.46 6.02 2.71
C LEU A 146 10.86 5.12 1.51
N PRO A 147 11.91 5.43 0.73
CA PRO A 147 12.35 4.55 -0.37
C PRO A 147 12.76 3.15 0.11
N LEU A 148 13.41 3.07 1.28
CA LEU A 148 13.84 1.79 1.85
C LEU A 148 12.67 1.02 2.44
N ALA A 149 11.72 1.73 3.06
CA ALA A 149 10.47 1.13 3.52
C ALA A 149 9.67 0.53 2.35
N GLU A 150 9.58 1.23 1.21
CA GLU A 150 8.95 0.73 -0.01
C GLU A 150 9.68 -0.52 -0.54
N TYR A 151 11.01 -0.46 -0.61
CA TYR A 151 11.84 -1.58 -1.05
C TYR A 151 11.63 -2.83 -0.18
N ALA A 152 11.68 -2.68 1.14
CA ALA A 152 11.45 -3.78 2.07
C ALA A 152 10.02 -4.33 1.96
N TYR A 153 9.01 -3.46 1.86
CA TYR A 153 7.63 -3.88 1.65
C TYR A 153 7.48 -4.73 0.37
N ASN A 154 8.06 -4.28 -0.75
CA ASN A 154 7.95 -4.98 -2.03
C ASN A 154 8.81 -6.26 -2.12
N ASN A 155 9.78 -6.42 -1.23
CA ASN A 155 10.60 -7.63 -1.15
C ASN A 155 10.12 -8.63 -0.10
N ALA A 156 9.18 -8.24 0.78
CA ALA A 156 8.56 -9.14 1.75
C ALA A 156 7.49 -10.02 1.09
N LYS A 157 7.36 -11.27 1.55
CA LYS A 157 6.30 -12.17 1.09
C LYS A 157 4.95 -11.69 1.62
N HIS A 158 3.98 -11.50 0.73
CA HIS A 158 2.65 -11.09 1.13
C HIS A 158 1.74 -12.31 1.36
N ALA A 159 1.06 -12.38 2.52
CA ALA A 159 0.25 -13.54 2.91
C ALA A 159 -0.85 -13.90 1.89
N SER A 160 -1.41 -12.90 1.21
CA SER A 160 -2.48 -13.09 0.22
C SER A 160 -2.00 -13.71 -1.11
N THR A 161 -0.72 -13.57 -1.45
CA THR A 161 -0.16 -14.03 -2.74
C THR A 161 0.84 -15.17 -2.57
N GLY A 162 1.41 -15.35 -1.36
CA GLY A 162 2.49 -16.31 -1.09
C GLY A 162 3.82 -15.96 -1.75
N LYS A 163 3.88 -14.82 -2.46
CA LYS A 163 5.04 -14.32 -3.21
C LYS A 163 5.33 -12.88 -2.81
N THR A 164 6.50 -12.40 -3.17
CA THR A 164 6.84 -10.99 -3.00
C THR A 164 6.21 -10.18 -4.14
N PRO A 165 5.87 -8.91 -3.91
CA PRO A 165 5.46 -8.02 -4.99
C PRO A 165 6.48 -7.89 -6.12
N PHE A 166 7.79 -7.79 -5.81
CA PHE A 166 8.85 -7.73 -6.83
C PHE A 166 8.85 -8.96 -7.75
N GLU A 167 8.70 -10.16 -7.21
CA GLU A 167 8.64 -11.40 -8.00
C GLU A 167 7.43 -11.40 -8.93
N LEU A 168 6.27 -10.93 -8.46
CA LEU A 168 5.04 -10.91 -9.25
C LEU A 168 5.06 -9.87 -10.38
N VAL A 169 5.74 -8.73 -10.17
CA VAL A 169 5.80 -7.65 -11.17
C VAL A 169 6.96 -7.84 -12.14
N TYR A 170 8.14 -8.21 -11.67
CA TYR A 170 9.36 -8.25 -12.48
C TYR A 170 9.89 -9.67 -12.73
N GLY A 171 9.24 -10.70 -12.17
CA GLY A 171 9.70 -12.08 -12.29
C GLY A 171 10.94 -12.41 -11.45
N ARG A 172 11.42 -11.47 -10.62
CA ARG A 172 12.59 -11.64 -9.75
C ARG A 172 12.53 -10.74 -8.53
N ASN A 173 13.24 -11.13 -7.48
CA ASN A 173 13.52 -10.25 -6.35
C ASN A 173 14.83 -9.48 -6.59
N PRO A 174 14.83 -8.14 -6.47
CA PRO A 174 16.07 -7.38 -6.42
C PRO A 174 16.86 -7.77 -5.15
N VAL A 175 18.18 -7.64 -5.24
CA VAL A 175 19.09 -7.94 -4.12
C VAL A 175 19.86 -6.68 -3.80
N MET A 176 19.83 -6.28 -2.54
CA MET A 176 20.62 -5.17 -2.01
C MET A 176 21.72 -5.75 -1.13
N ASN A 177 22.76 -6.28 -1.78
CA ASN A 177 23.92 -6.87 -1.09
C ASN A 177 25.15 -5.99 -1.37
N PRO A 178 25.42 -4.98 -0.53
CA PRO A 178 26.61 -4.15 -0.69
C PRO A 178 27.88 -4.99 -0.53
N SER A 179 28.91 -4.63 -1.30
CA SER A 179 30.22 -5.26 -1.19
C SER A 179 30.89 -4.87 0.13
N ASN A 180 31.66 -5.79 0.71
CA ASN A 180 32.50 -5.51 1.89
C ASN A 180 33.86 -4.90 1.50
N VAL A 181 34.06 -4.54 0.22
CA VAL A 181 35.30 -3.92 -0.24
C VAL A 181 35.28 -2.45 0.16
N PRO A 182 36.20 -1.99 1.04
CA PRO A 182 36.27 -0.59 1.45
C PRO A 182 36.71 0.29 0.27
N SER A 183 36.16 1.50 0.21
CA SER A 183 36.57 2.50 -0.77
C SER A 183 37.49 3.54 -0.13
N ASN A 184 38.10 4.39 -0.95
CA ASN A 184 38.85 5.56 -0.48
C ASN A 184 37.96 6.78 -0.21
N VAL A 185 36.63 6.62 -0.27
CA VAL A 185 35.64 7.69 -0.06
C VAL A 185 34.81 7.34 1.19
N PRO A 186 35.13 7.93 2.36
CA PRO A 186 34.47 7.58 3.62
C PRO A 186 32.94 7.72 3.60
N GLU A 187 32.42 8.71 2.88
CA GLU A 187 30.97 8.95 2.75
C GLU A 187 30.27 7.80 2.00
N ALA A 188 30.94 7.21 1.01
CA ALA A 188 30.42 6.07 0.27
C ALA A 188 30.37 4.81 1.16
N ASP A 189 31.43 4.58 1.93
CA ASP A 189 31.50 3.45 2.87
C ASP A 189 30.46 3.59 3.99
N GLN A 190 30.25 4.81 4.51
CA GLN A 190 29.21 5.09 5.49
C GLN A 190 27.83 4.77 4.95
N LEU A 191 27.48 5.28 3.76
CA LEU A 191 26.18 5.01 3.15
C LEU A 191 25.98 3.51 2.86
N ALA A 192 27.01 2.82 2.35
CA ALA A 192 26.94 1.38 2.10
C ALA A 192 26.69 0.58 3.38
N ASN A 193 27.36 0.94 4.49
CA ASN A 193 27.17 0.31 5.79
C ASN A 193 25.78 0.59 6.37
N THR A 194 25.31 1.83 6.24
CA THR A 194 23.96 2.26 6.63
C THR A 194 22.91 1.42 5.92
N LEU A 195 22.96 1.34 4.57
CA LEU A 195 22.06 0.51 3.77
C LEU A 195 22.14 -0.99 4.14
N ALA A 196 23.33 -1.51 4.42
CA ALA A 196 23.54 -2.90 4.81
C ALA A 196 22.88 -3.24 6.15
N ASN A 197 22.98 -2.33 7.12
CA ASN A 197 22.42 -2.52 8.47
C ASN A 197 20.89 -2.47 8.42
N GLU A 198 20.34 -1.49 7.72
CA GLU A 198 18.89 -1.33 7.56
C GLU A 198 18.27 -2.53 6.84
N TRP A 199 18.95 -3.05 5.83
CA TRP A 199 18.49 -4.25 5.14
C TRP A 199 18.37 -5.45 6.08
N LYS A 200 19.33 -5.63 7.00
CA LYS A 200 19.29 -6.70 8.01
C LYS A 200 18.16 -6.51 9.00
N GLU A 201 17.87 -5.28 9.41
CA GLU A 201 16.75 -4.98 10.30
C GLU A 201 15.38 -5.25 9.65
N LEU A 202 15.24 -4.90 8.37
CA LEU A 202 13.99 -5.07 7.63
C LEU A 202 13.74 -6.51 7.16
N ASN A 203 14.80 -7.32 7.04
CA ASN A 203 14.74 -8.72 6.65
C ASN A 203 15.58 -9.59 7.59
N PRO A 204 15.15 -9.79 8.84
CA PRO A 204 15.84 -10.69 9.75
C PRO A 204 15.86 -12.09 9.14
N PRO A 205 16.96 -12.85 9.31
CA PRO A 205 17.01 -14.24 8.86
C PRO A 205 15.87 -15.01 9.53
N SER A 206 15.12 -15.78 8.73
CA SER A 206 14.10 -16.68 9.26
C SER A 206 14.77 -17.71 10.16
N GLU A 207 14.34 -17.78 11.42
CA GLU A 207 14.67 -18.89 12.35
C GLU A 207 14.29 -20.25 11.78
#